data_AF-M5TD45-F1
#
_entry.id   AF-M5TD45-F1
#
_cell.length_a   1.000
_cell.length_b   1.000
_cell.length_c   1.000
_cell.angle_alpha   90.00
_cell.angle_beta   90.00
_cell.angle_gamma   90.00
#
_symmetry.space_group_name_H-M   'P 1'
#
loop_
_entity.id
_entity.type
_entity.pdbx_description
1 polymer ?
#
loop_
_entity_poly.entity_id
_entity_poly.type
_entity_poly.pdbx_seq_one_letter_code
_entity_poly.pdbx_strand_id
1 'polypeptide(L)'
;MKTFPQEPGVYLMKDAAGVVIYVGKAKNLRSRASSYFLKAASEDARTADWISDITDIDFVQCESEVDALLMESRLIKDIQPRNNKDLKDDKTFPYLMITTREEFPRVEITREPKTSGVKLYGPFTSAGALRGAIQVMQRIFKFRTCTLDISESDEKWKWFRPCLLASIDQCTAPCNFRISKEDYRRDIKRLQTFLDGGKTKLLRELNAEMTAASKELDFERAAVLRDEIKMLERLSERGELDTHAQPEVFYIDPKKGLTGLKKVLNLSETPRIIEGVDIAHLGGNETVASLVQFIDGLPFKPGYRRYKIQDVKGIDDFRSIYEVVSRRFRRLSDSGDPFPDILLIDGGKGQLSAAMAAFRDQEITPPTVISLAKRDEEIFRPGNSEPLRLSKNAFALRLLQYVRDESHRFAQHYHHILRNKSTFER
;
A
#
# COMPACT_ATOMS: atom_id res chain seq x y z
N MET A 1 -30.09 17.83 -5.87
CA MET A 1 -28.71 17.73 -5.31
C MET A 1 -28.53 18.14 -3.86
N LYS A 2 -29.20 19.19 -3.34
CA LYS A 2 -29.11 19.55 -1.90
C LYS A 2 -29.50 18.41 -0.95
N THR A 3 -30.31 17.46 -1.43
CA THR A 3 -30.77 16.25 -0.73
C THR A 3 -29.74 15.13 -0.63
N PHE A 4 -28.64 15.17 -1.39
CA PHE A 4 -27.61 14.11 -1.34
C PHE A 4 -26.83 14.21 -0.02
N PRO A 5 -26.49 13.08 0.62
CA PRO A 5 -25.67 13.09 1.83
C PRO A 5 -24.22 13.50 1.52
N GLN A 6 -23.50 13.99 2.53
CA GLN A 6 -22.07 14.29 2.46
C GLN A 6 -21.21 13.09 2.90
N GLU A 7 -21.73 11.89 2.70
CA GLU A 7 -21.14 10.64 3.16
C GLU A 7 -20.70 9.78 1.96
N PRO A 8 -19.89 8.72 2.21
CA PRO A 8 -19.54 7.76 1.19
C PRO A 8 -20.75 7.05 0.61
N GLY A 9 -20.66 6.65 -0.65
CA GLY A 9 -21.72 5.86 -1.28
C GLY A 9 -21.54 5.72 -2.76
N VAL A 10 -22.58 5.16 -3.38
CA VAL A 10 -22.67 4.93 -4.82
C VAL A 10 -23.81 5.76 -5.37
N TYR A 11 -23.60 6.44 -6.51
CA TYR A 11 -24.64 7.14 -7.24
C TYR A 11 -24.93 6.44 -8.56
N LEU A 12 -26.19 6.51 -9.00
CA LEU A 12 -26.71 5.88 -10.21
C LEU A 12 -27.32 6.97 -11.09
N MET A 13 -26.78 7.15 -12.28
CA MET A 13 -27.33 8.07 -13.28
C MET A 13 -28.30 7.33 -14.17
N LYS A 14 -29.47 7.91 -14.44
CA LYS A 14 -30.51 7.31 -15.27
C LYS A 14 -30.90 8.22 -16.43
N ASP A 15 -31.38 7.58 -17.50
CA ASP A 15 -31.99 8.28 -18.63
C ASP A 15 -33.49 8.55 -18.42
N ALA A 16 -34.11 9.20 -19.42
CA ALA A 16 -35.52 9.59 -19.40
C ALA A 16 -36.49 8.41 -19.23
N ALA A 17 -36.06 7.19 -19.59
CA ALA A 17 -36.83 5.97 -19.43
C ALA A 17 -36.61 5.31 -18.05
N GLY A 18 -35.77 5.90 -17.18
CA GLY A 18 -35.43 5.38 -15.87
C GLY A 18 -34.38 4.26 -15.91
N VAL A 19 -33.72 4.04 -17.05
CA VAL A 19 -32.66 3.01 -17.18
C VAL A 19 -31.37 3.56 -16.58
N VAL A 20 -30.70 2.78 -15.72
CA VAL A 20 -29.39 3.16 -15.17
C VAL A 20 -28.33 3.07 -16.26
N ILE A 21 -27.74 4.23 -16.61
CA ILE A 21 -26.75 4.35 -17.67
C ILE A 21 -25.32 4.43 -17.16
N TYR A 22 -25.13 4.84 -15.90
CA TYR A 22 -23.82 4.92 -15.24
C TYR A 22 -23.93 4.72 -13.73
N VAL A 23 -22.95 4.02 -13.15
CA VAL A 23 -22.79 3.84 -11.71
C VAL A 23 -21.39 4.29 -11.29
N GLY A 24 -21.30 5.07 -10.21
CA GLY A 24 -20.01 5.52 -9.68
C GLY A 24 -20.00 5.65 -8.16
N LYS A 25 -18.83 5.50 -7.54
CA LYS A 25 -18.62 5.71 -6.10
C LYS A 25 -18.11 7.12 -5.77
N ALA A 26 -18.38 7.57 -4.55
CA ALA A 26 -17.88 8.83 -4.03
C ALA A 26 -17.55 8.73 -2.53
N LYS A 27 -16.53 9.49 -2.09
CA LYS A 27 -16.32 9.77 -0.66
C LYS A 27 -17.38 10.72 -0.10
N ASN A 28 -17.85 11.63 -0.94
CA ASN A 28 -18.89 12.60 -0.63
C ASN A 28 -19.86 12.62 -1.82
N LEU A 29 -21.00 11.96 -1.65
CA LEU A 29 -22.03 11.82 -2.69
C LEU A 29 -22.48 13.17 -3.23
N ARG A 30 -22.74 14.15 -2.36
CA ARG A 30 -23.18 15.49 -2.76
C ARG A 30 -22.16 16.21 -3.64
N SER A 31 -20.90 16.29 -3.18
CA SER A 31 -19.83 16.99 -3.90
C SER A 31 -19.56 16.31 -5.25
N ARG A 32 -19.46 14.98 -5.25
CA ARG A 32 -19.12 14.23 -6.47
C ARG A 32 -20.26 14.27 -7.48
N ALA A 33 -21.50 14.01 -7.08
CA ALA A 33 -22.63 14.06 -8.00
C ALA A 33 -22.75 15.46 -8.63
N SER A 34 -22.64 16.52 -7.81
CA SER A 34 -22.74 17.91 -8.29
C SER A 34 -21.69 18.28 -9.32
N SER A 35 -20.50 17.64 -9.29
CA SER A 35 -19.45 17.92 -10.26
C SER A 35 -19.83 17.64 -11.72
N TYR A 36 -20.77 16.71 -11.97
CA TYR A 36 -21.22 16.35 -13.33
C TYR A 36 -22.15 17.40 -13.95
N PHE A 37 -22.74 18.29 -13.17
CA PHE A 37 -23.67 19.32 -13.68
C PHE A 37 -23.00 20.70 -13.73
N LEU A 38 -21.68 20.75 -13.54
CA LEU A 38 -20.88 21.94 -13.80
C LEU A 38 -20.55 22.02 -15.30
N LYS A 39 -20.46 23.24 -15.83
CA LYS A 39 -20.15 23.50 -17.24
C LYS A 39 -18.86 22.83 -17.74
N ALA A 40 -17.89 22.62 -16.85
CA ALA A 40 -16.65 21.91 -17.14
C ALA A 40 -16.84 20.40 -17.43
N ALA A 41 -17.90 19.77 -16.90
CA ALA A 41 -18.14 18.34 -17.11
C ALA A 41 -18.76 18.03 -18.48
N SER A 42 -19.45 19.00 -19.09
CA SER A 42 -19.91 18.91 -20.49
C SER A 42 -18.78 19.10 -21.50
N GLU A 43 -17.60 19.55 -21.06
CA GLU A 43 -16.41 19.76 -21.90
C GLU A 43 -15.36 18.66 -21.72
N ASP A 44 -15.49 17.79 -20.71
CA ASP A 44 -14.60 16.64 -20.49
C ASP A 44 -14.93 15.51 -21.47
N ALA A 45 -13.94 15.10 -22.26
CA ALA A 45 -14.04 14.03 -23.26
C ALA A 45 -14.55 12.69 -22.70
N ARG A 46 -14.45 12.42 -21.40
CA ARG A 46 -14.95 11.17 -20.78
C ARG A 46 -16.46 11.17 -20.54
N THR A 47 -17.06 12.34 -20.38
CA THR A 47 -18.45 12.50 -19.94
C THR A 47 -19.31 13.23 -20.96
N ALA A 48 -18.72 14.07 -21.80
CA ALA A 48 -19.42 14.92 -22.77
C ALA A 48 -20.45 14.16 -23.63
N ASP A 49 -20.12 12.94 -24.06
CA ASP A 49 -20.95 12.16 -24.99
C ASP A 49 -22.29 11.64 -24.41
N TRP A 50 -22.44 11.58 -23.08
CA TRP A 50 -23.62 10.95 -22.46
C TRP A 50 -24.19 11.72 -21.28
N ILE A 51 -23.54 12.81 -20.87
CA ILE A 51 -24.00 13.62 -19.74
C ILE A 51 -25.37 14.26 -20.01
N SER A 52 -25.67 14.56 -21.27
CA SER A 52 -26.97 15.07 -21.73
C SER A 52 -28.09 14.07 -21.59
N ASP A 53 -27.78 12.77 -21.56
CA ASP A 53 -28.78 11.71 -21.44
C ASP A 53 -29.26 11.54 -20.00
N ILE A 54 -28.59 12.17 -19.02
CA ILE A 54 -28.93 12.05 -17.61
C ILE A 54 -30.16 12.91 -17.32
N THR A 55 -31.25 12.27 -16.91
CA THR A 55 -32.48 12.97 -16.48
C THR A 55 -32.79 12.76 -15.01
N ASP A 56 -32.26 11.69 -14.40
CA ASP A 56 -32.46 11.38 -13.00
C ASP A 56 -31.18 10.82 -12.35
N ILE A 57 -31.05 11.02 -11.04
CA ILE A 57 -29.91 10.54 -10.27
C ILE A 57 -30.35 10.00 -8.91
N ASP A 58 -29.99 8.74 -8.66
CA ASP A 58 -30.20 8.06 -7.38
C ASP A 58 -28.89 7.84 -6.63
N PHE A 59 -28.98 7.45 -5.37
CA PHE A 59 -27.83 7.07 -4.58
C PHE A 59 -28.13 5.95 -3.57
N VAL A 60 -27.09 5.22 -3.23
CA VAL A 60 -27.02 4.28 -2.12
C VAL A 60 -25.94 4.78 -1.17
N GLN A 61 -26.34 5.20 0.02
CA GLN A 61 -25.41 5.58 1.08
C GLN A 61 -24.67 4.35 1.60
N CYS A 62 -23.37 4.50 1.87
CA CYS A 62 -22.52 3.44 2.39
C CYS A 62 -21.83 3.91 3.66
N GLU A 63 -21.65 3.01 4.61
CA GLU A 63 -21.03 3.33 5.90
C GLU A 63 -19.54 3.66 5.75
N SER A 64 -18.86 3.13 4.72
CA SER A 64 -17.45 3.40 4.46
C SER A 64 -17.14 3.48 2.96
N GLU A 65 -15.95 3.98 2.62
CA GLU A 65 -15.46 3.96 1.25
C GLU A 65 -15.21 2.54 0.73
N VAL A 66 -14.86 1.60 1.61
CA VAL A 66 -14.72 0.17 1.27
C VAL A 66 -16.09 -0.41 0.89
N ASP A 67 -17.13 -0.10 1.67
CA ASP A 67 -18.50 -0.52 1.37
C ASP A 67 -18.97 0.09 0.04
N ALA A 68 -18.67 1.38 -0.21
CA ALA A 68 -18.99 2.04 -1.47
C ALA A 68 -18.26 1.41 -2.67
N LEU A 69 -16.99 1.02 -2.51
CA LEU A 69 -16.23 0.32 -3.56
C LEU A 69 -16.83 -1.06 -3.88
N LEU A 70 -17.18 -1.83 -2.85
CA LEU A 70 -17.78 -3.15 -3.03
C LEU A 70 -19.19 -3.05 -3.63
N MET A 71 -19.98 -2.07 -3.18
CA MET A 71 -21.33 -1.83 -3.68
C MET A 71 -21.31 -1.35 -5.13
N GLU A 72 -20.40 -0.46 -5.51
CA GLU A 72 -20.22 -0.03 -6.91
C GLU A 72 -19.94 -1.23 -7.81
N SER A 73 -18.98 -2.08 -7.43
CA SER A 73 -18.63 -3.25 -8.23
C SER A 73 -19.81 -4.22 -8.40
N ARG A 74 -20.59 -4.47 -7.35
CA ARG A 74 -21.81 -5.30 -7.43
C ARG A 74 -22.85 -4.68 -8.35
N LEU A 75 -23.19 -3.40 -8.16
CA LEU A 75 -24.20 -2.72 -8.96
C LEU A 75 -23.80 -2.67 -10.44
N ILE A 76 -22.52 -2.42 -10.75
CA ILE A 76 -22.07 -2.47 -12.14
C ILE A 76 -22.17 -3.88 -12.71
N LYS A 77 -21.82 -4.91 -11.93
CA LYS A 77 -21.93 -6.30 -12.36
C LYS A 77 -23.38 -6.71 -12.64
N ASP A 78 -24.31 -6.30 -11.77
CA ASP A 78 -25.71 -6.70 -11.84
C ASP A 78 -26.49 -5.92 -12.90
N ILE A 79 -26.20 -4.62 -13.06
CA ILE A 79 -26.92 -3.69 -13.95
C ILE A 79 -26.29 -3.63 -15.35
N GLN A 80 -24.98 -3.84 -15.47
CA GLN A 80 -24.20 -3.67 -16.71
C GLN A 80 -24.48 -2.32 -17.44
N PRO A 81 -24.29 -1.16 -16.77
CA PRO A 81 -24.67 0.13 -17.35
C PRO A 81 -23.85 0.45 -18.61
N ARG A 82 -24.53 0.99 -19.63
CA ARG A 82 -23.93 1.22 -20.96
C ARG A 82 -22.71 2.14 -20.96
N ASN A 83 -22.65 3.13 -20.06
CA ASN A 83 -21.61 4.16 -19.99
C ASN A 83 -20.52 3.90 -18.96
N ASN A 84 -20.54 2.79 -18.23
CA ASN A 84 -19.36 2.28 -17.51
C ASN A 84 -18.34 1.68 -18.51
N LYS A 85 -18.03 2.43 -19.59
CA LYS A 85 -17.23 2.03 -20.77
C LYS A 85 -15.81 1.64 -20.42
N ASP A 86 -15.26 2.12 -19.31
CA ASP A 86 -13.97 1.65 -18.84
C ASP A 86 -13.98 0.11 -18.78
N LEU A 87 -15.08 -0.55 -18.39
CA LEU A 87 -15.22 -2.03 -18.38
C LEU A 87 -15.28 -2.72 -19.75
N LYS A 88 -15.27 -1.97 -20.86
CA LYS A 88 -15.41 -2.48 -22.24
C LYS A 88 -14.13 -2.34 -23.08
N ASP A 89 -13.21 -1.44 -22.75
CA ASP A 89 -11.92 -1.29 -23.46
C ASP A 89 -10.86 -2.24 -22.88
N ASP A 90 -9.88 -2.64 -23.71
CA ASP A 90 -8.78 -3.62 -23.47
C ASP A 90 -7.88 -3.41 -22.22
N LYS A 91 -8.27 -2.56 -21.28
CA LYS A 91 -7.63 -2.44 -19.95
C LYS A 91 -8.16 -3.57 -19.06
N THR A 92 -7.31 -4.54 -18.77
CA THR A 92 -7.63 -5.62 -17.82
C THR A 92 -7.97 -5.06 -16.42
N PHE A 93 -9.23 -5.24 -16.01
CA PHE A 93 -9.72 -4.82 -14.70
C PHE A 93 -9.16 -5.71 -13.59
N PRO A 94 -8.77 -5.14 -12.44
CA PRO A 94 -8.45 -5.93 -11.28
C PRO A 94 -9.72 -6.58 -10.70
N TYR A 95 -9.60 -7.86 -10.40
CA TYR A 95 -10.53 -8.67 -9.64
C TYR A 95 -9.88 -9.04 -8.30
N LEU A 96 -10.71 -9.17 -7.28
CA LEU A 96 -10.34 -9.83 -6.04
C LEU A 96 -10.78 -11.29 -6.14
N MET A 97 -9.83 -12.20 -5.97
CA MET A 97 -10.04 -13.63 -6.12
C MET A 97 -9.71 -14.35 -4.83
N ILE A 98 -10.60 -15.24 -4.39
CA ILE A 98 -10.40 -16.10 -3.23
C ILE A 98 -10.41 -17.54 -3.69
N THR A 99 -9.33 -18.28 -3.46
CA THR A 99 -9.23 -19.69 -3.88
C THR A 99 -10.11 -20.57 -3.01
N THR A 100 -10.92 -21.47 -3.59
CA THR A 100 -11.86 -22.30 -2.81
C THR A 100 -11.39 -23.73 -2.59
N ARG A 101 -10.46 -24.21 -3.42
CA ARG A 101 -9.95 -25.60 -3.39
C ARG A 101 -8.74 -25.80 -2.48
N GLU A 102 -8.07 -24.72 -2.07
CA GLU A 102 -6.90 -24.82 -1.19
C GLU A 102 -7.29 -25.18 0.24
N GLU A 103 -6.39 -25.85 0.95
CA GLU A 103 -6.54 -26.11 2.39
C GLU A 103 -6.55 -24.80 3.20
N PHE A 104 -5.74 -23.84 2.76
CA PHE A 104 -5.71 -22.50 3.31
C PHE A 104 -5.96 -21.47 2.20
N PRO A 105 -7.23 -21.11 1.93
CA PRO A 105 -7.59 -20.15 0.89
C PRO A 105 -6.76 -18.87 0.90
N ARG A 106 -6.18 -18.51 -0.24
CA ARG A 106 -5.51 -17.22 -0.43
C ARG A 106 -6.44 -16.22 -1.09
N VAL A 107 -6.18 -14.96 -0.79
CA VAL A 107 -6.85 -13.80 -1.39
C VAL A 107 -5.84 -13.11 -2.30
N GLU A 108 -6.18 -12.91 -3.57
CA GLU A 108 -5.29 -12.31 -4.55
C GLU A 108 -5.99 -11.28 -5.43
N ILE A 109 -5.24 -10.25 -5.85
CA ILE A 109 -5.68 -9.34 -6.91
C ILE A 109 -5.16 -9.91 -8.23
N THR A 110 -6.05 -10.15 -9.18
CA THR A 110 -5.68 -10.61 -10.52
C THR A 110 -6.41 -9.82 -11.59
N ARG A 111 -5.78 -9.70 -12.75
CA ARG A 111 -6.37 -9.16 -13.98
C ARG A 111 -6.83 -10.26 -14.94
N GLU A 112 -6.42 -11.49 -14.67
CA GLU A 112 -6.71 -12.71 -15.41
C GLU A 112 -7.36 -13.68 -14.43
N PRO A 113 -8.67 -13.51 -14.15
CA PRO A 113 -9.35 -14.34 -13.16
C PRO A 113 -9.47 -15.79 -13.63
N LYS A 114 -9.24 -16.74 -12.72
CA LYS A 114 -9.50 -18.16 -13.01
C LYS A 114 -10.99 -18.40 -13.14
N THR A 115 -11.38 -19.29 -14.05
CA THR A 115 -12.79 -19.63 -14.30
C THR A 115 -13.35 -20.68 -13.33
N SER A 116 -12.50 -21.40 -12.61
CA SER A 116 -12.92 -22.44 -11.67
C SER A 116 -12.04 -22.52 -10.43
N GLY A 117 -12.60 -23.07 -9.35
CA GLY A 117 -11.89 -23.25 -8.07
C GLY A 117 -11.62 -21.96 -7.30
N VAL A 118 -12.36 -20.89 -7.63
CA VAL A 118 -12.19 -19.56 -7.05
C VAL A 118 -13.55 -18.86 -6.88
N LYS A 119 -13.62 -17.94 -5.92
CA LYS A 119 -14.69 -16.97 -5.76
C LYS A 119 -14.16 -15.62 -6.22
N LEU A 120 -14.86 -15.00 -7.18
CA LEU A 120 -14.46 -13.74 -7.80
C LEU A 120 -15.35 -12.59 -7.32
N TYR A 121 -14.70 -11.49 -6.97
CA TYR A 121 -15.30 -10.19 -6.70
C TYR A 121 -14.69 -9.18 -7.66
N GLY A 122 -15.49 -8.26 -8.18
CA GLY A 122 -15.08 -7.41 -9.28
C GLY A 122 -15.90 -7.61 -10.54
N PRO A 123 -15.54 -6.92 -11.63
CA PRO A 123 -14.34 -6.09 -11.79
C PRO A 123 -14.35 -4.81 -10.92
N PHE A 124 -13.17 -4.31 -10.56
CA PHE A 124 -13.02 -3.05 -9.82
C PHE A 124 -12.43 -1.97 -10.70
N THR A 125 -13.04 -0.77 -10.67
CA THR A 125 -12.64 0.39 -11.49
C THR A 125 -11.22 0.91 -11.17
N SER A 126 -10.74 0.70 -9.93
CA SER A 126 -9.44 1.20 -9.47
C SER A 126 -8.65 0.14 -8.70
N ALA A 127 -7.47 -0.21 -9.21
CA ALA A 127 -6.54 -1.12 -8.55
C ALA A 127 -5.99 -0.55 -7.22
N GLY A 128 -5.77 0.76 -7.13
CA GLY A 128 -5.28 1.42 -5.91
C GLY A 128 -6.29 1.31 -4.77
N ALA A 129 -7.53 1.77 -5.03
CA ALA A 129 -8.65 1.61 -4.10
C ALA A 129 -8.86 0.16 -3.65
N LEU A 130 -8.75 -0.82 -4.57
CA LEU A 130 -8.86 -2.24 -4.21
C LEU A 130 -7.73 -2.68 -3.26
N ARG A 131 -6.49 -2.28 -3.51
CA ARG A 131 -5.36 -2.57 -2.62
C ARG A 131 -5.55 -1.95 -1.24
N GLY A 132 -6.00 -0.69 -1.18
CA GLY A 132 -6.33 -0.01 0.07
C GLY A 132 -7.39 -0.77 0.87
N ALA A 133 -8.47 -1.18 0.20
CA ALA A 133 -9.52 -1.99 0.81
C ALA A 133 -8.99 -3.32 1.34
N ILE A 134 -8.13 -4.03 0.59
CA ILE A 134 -7.52 -5.29 1.04
C ILE A 134 -6.70 -5.07 2.31
N GLN A 135 -5.90 -4.01 2.40
CA GLN A 135 -5.10 -3.75 3.60
C GLN A 135 -5.97 -3.55 4.84
N VAL A 136 -7.11 -2.85 4.70
CA VAL A 136 -8.07 -2.68 5.80
C VAL A 136 -8.68 -4.03 6.17
N MET A 137 -9.11 -4.81 5.18
CA MET A 137 -9.71 -6.14 5.40
C MET A 137 -8.71 -7.14 6.02
N GLN A 138 -7.42 -7.11 5.65
CA GLN A 138 -6.40 -7.99 6.21
C GLN A 138 -6.18 -7.76 7.71
N ARG A 139 -6.36 -6.53 8.19
CA ARG A 139 -6.26 -6.23 9.64
C ARG A 139 -7.42 -6.80 10.45
N ILE A 140 -8.55 -7.06 9.80
CA ILE A 140 -9.78 -7.58 10.44
C ILE A 140 -9.82 -9.10 10.31
N PHE A 141 -9.68 -9.61 9.08
CA PHE A 141 -9.89 -11.02 8.75
C PHE A 141 -8.60 -11.85 8.66
N LYS A 142 -7.43 -11.20 8.82
CA LYS A 142 -6.10 -11.84 8.96
C LYS A 142 -5.81 -12.96 7.95
N PHE A 143 -6.14 -12.72 6.68
CA PHE A 143 -5.95 -13.69 5.60
C PHE A 143 -4.61 -13.56 4.88
N ARG A 144 -4.17 -14.66 4.27
CA ARG A 144 -2.95 -14.70 3.46
C ARG A 144 -3.16 -14.16 2.04
N THR A 145 -2.14 -13.50 1.52
CA THR A 145 -2.02 -13.09 0.10
C THR A 145 -0.78 -13.71 -0.58
N CYS A 146 -0.04 -14.58 0.12
CA CYS A 146 1.13 -15.25 -0.42
C CYS A 146 0.75 -16.40 -1.38
N THR A 147 1.67 -16.77 -2.27
CA THR A 147 1.48 -17.80 -3.31
C THR A 147 1.90 -19.20 -2.89
N LEU A 148 2.03 -19.46 -1.59
CA LEU A 148 2.52 -20.75 -1.06
C LEU A 148 1.46 -21.86 -1.21
N ASP A 149 1.81 -23.04 -1.70
CA ASP A 149 0.85 -24.15 -1.74
C ASP A 149 0.95 -24.95 -0.43
N ILE A 150 0.24 -24.45 0.59
CA ILE A 150 0.28 -24.98 1.96
C ILE A 150 -0.63 -26.22 2.04
N SER A 151 -0.06 -27.32 2.52
CA SER A 151 -0.80 -28.54 2.86
C SER A 151 -0.57 -28.90 4.31
N GLU A 152 -1.63 -29.25 5.02
CA GLU A 152 -1.61 -29.67 6.43
C GLU A 152 -0.79 -30.94 6.64
N SER A 153 -0.78 -31.84 5.65
CA SER A 153 0.01 -33.09 5.70
C SER A 153 1.53 -32.90 5.52
N ASP A 154 1.97 -31.73 5.04
CA ASP A 154 3.37 -31.47 4.75
C ASP A 154 4.07 -30.86 5.98
N GLU A 155 4.89 -31.67 6.65
CA GLU A 155 5.55 -31.27 7.89
C GLU A 155 6.53 -30.10 7.74
N LYS A 156 6.97 -29.77 6.52
CA LYS A 156 7.92 -28.65 6.31
C LYS A 156 7.36 -27.32 6.82
N TRP A 157 6.04 -27.17 6.82
CA TRP A 157 5.37 -25.95 7.29
C TRP A 157 5.55 -25.74 8.79
N LYS A 158 5.73 -26.79 9.60
CA LYS A 158 6.03 -26.68 11.04
C LYS A 158 7.24 -25.78 11.32
N TRP A 159 8.21 -25.77 10.42
CA TRP A 159 9.48 -25.04 10.55
C TRP A 159 9.58 -23.81 9.64
N PHE A 160 8.55 -23.55 8.83
CA PHE A 160 8.59 -22.46 7.87
C PHE A 160 8.40 -21.11 8.56
N ARG A 161 9.34 -20.19 8.34
CA ARG A 161 9.30 -18.86 8.96
C ARG A 161 8.14 -18.02 8.39
N PRO A 162 7.18 -17.57 9.23
CA PRO A 162 6.11 -16.68 8.77
C PRO A 162 6.62 -15.37 8.19
N CYS A 163 5.88 -14.85 7.21
CA CYS A 163 6.19 -13.58 6.56
C CYS A 163 5.81 -12.37 7.44
N LEU A 164 6.14 -11.16 6.97
CA LEU A 164 5.85 -9.90 7.66
C LEU A 164 4.37 -9.75 8.02
N LEU A 165 3.43 -10.20 7.17
CA LEU A 165 2.00 -10.11 7.45
C LEU A 165 1.62 -10.82 8.75
N ALA A 166 2.29 -11.93 9.08
CA ALA A 166 2.09 -12.59 10.36
C ALA A 166 2.65 -11.78 11.53
N SER A 167 3.82 -11.15 11.34
CA SER A 167 4.45 -10.31 12.36
C SER A 167 3.69 -9.02 12.65
N ILE A 168 2.91 -8.51 11.70
CA ILE A 168 2.08 -7.29 11.86
C ILE A 168 0.59 -7.61 12.07
N ASP A 169 0.27 -8.86 12.41
CA ASP A 169 -1.09 -9.34 12.73
C ASP A 169 -2.13 -9.13 11.60
N GLN A 170 -1.68 -9.31 10.36
CA GLN A 170 -2.50 -9.25 9.13
C GLN A 170 -2.66 -10.63 8.46
N CYS A 171 -2.04 -11.67 9.01
CA CYS A 171 -2.15 -13.04 8.57
C CYS A 171 -1.99 -13.97 9.78
N THR A 172 -2.89 -14.93 9.96
CA THR A 172 -2.81 -15.94 11.04
C THR A 172 -1.75 -17.02 10.81
N ALA A 173 -0.89 -16.83 9.80
CA ALA A 173 0.27 -17.68 9.49
C ALA A 173 -0.04 -19.19 9.36
N PRO A 174 -0.95 -19.58 8.45
CA PRO A 174 -1.17 -21.00 8.14
C PRO A 174 0.09 -21.68 7.62
N CYS A 175 1.03 -20.93 7.02
CA CYS A 175 2.31 -21.44 6.54
C CYS A 175 3.22 -21.94 7.67
N ASN A 176 2.88 -21.69 8.93
CA ASN A 176 3.60 -22.20 10.09
C ASN A 176 2.67 -22.95 11.06
N PHE A 177 1.48 -23.34 10.60
CA PHE A 177 0.46 -24.02 11.41
C PHE A 177 0.12 -23.30 12.73
N ARG A 178 0.19 -21.96 12.74
CA ARG A 178 -0.26 -21.14 13.89
C ARG A 178 -1.79 -21.05 13.99
N ILE A 179 -2.49 -21.56 12.99
CA ILE A 179 -3.94 -21.64 12.92
C ILE A 179 -4.32 -22.97 12.27
N SER A 180 -5.40 -23.58 12.75
CA SER A 180 -5.97 -24.79 12.15
C SER A 180 -6.57 -24.50 10.78
N LYS A 181 -6.73 -25.53 9.95
CA LYS A 181 -7.42 -25.43 8.66
C LYS A 181 -8.86 -24.98 8.83
N GLU A 182 -9.54 -25.48 9.86
CA GLU A 182 -10.94 -25.21 10.17
C GLU A 182 -11.14 -23.75 10.60
N ASP A 183 -10.30 -23.26 11.50
CA ASP A 183 -10.38 -21.87 11.98
C ASP A 183 -10.02 -20.89 10.86
N TYR A 184 -8.98 -21.18 10.08
CA TYR A 184 -8.62 -20.33 8.94
C TYR A 184 -9.74 -20.28 7.89
N ARG A 185 -10.41 -21.41 7.61
CA ARG A 185 -11.58 -21.44 6.73
C ARG A 185 -12.75 -20.64 7.30
N ARG A 186 -12.94 -20.62 8.62
CA ARG A 186 -13.96 -19.79 9.27
C ARG A 186 -13.67 -18.30 9.04
N ASP A 187 -12.42 -17.86 9.17
CA ASP A 187 -12.03 -16.46 8.91
C ASP A 187 -12.27 -16.06 7.45
N ILE A 188 -11.93 -16.94 6.51
CA ILE A 188 -12.19 -16.72 5.08
C ILE A 188 -13.70 -16.67 4.79
N LYS A 189 -14.51 -17.49 5.47
CA LYS A 189 -15.96 -17.43 5.34
C LYS A 189 -16.52 -16.11 5.87
N ARG A 190 -16.00 -15.58 6.98
CA ARG A 190 -16.36 -14.25 7.50
C ARG A 190 -16.01 -13.14 6.50
N LEU A 191 -14.83 -13.21 5.90
CA LEU A 191 -14.42 -12.31 4.81
C LEU A 191 -15.39 -12.40 3.63
N GLN A 192 -15.76 -13.61 3.18
CA GLN A 192 -16.72 -13.79 2.09
C GLN A 192 -18.10 -13.21 2.43
N THR A 193 -18.62 -13.46 3.63
CA THR A 193 -19.89 -12.86 4.10
C THR A 193 -19.83 -11.34 4.06
N PHE A 194 -18.72 -10.74 4.49
CA PHE A 194 -18.53 -9.29 4.40
C PHE A 194 -18.49 -8.80 2.95
N LEU A 195 -17.69 -9.45 2.09
CA LEU A 195 -17.57 -9.15 0.66
C LEU A 195 -18.85 -9.42 -0.14
N ASP A 196 -19.79 -10.19 0.38
CA ASP A 196 -21.14 -10.41 -0.16
C ASP A 196 -22.16 -9.38 0.37
N GLY A 197 -21.76 -8.48 1.28
CA GLY A 197 -22.59 -7.38 1.80
C GLY A 197 -23.25 -7.69 3.14
N GLY A 198 -22.91 -8.83 3.75
CA GLY A 198 -23.46 -9.29 5.01
C GLY A 198 -22.85 -8.65 6.26
N LYS A 199 -22.40 -7.38 6.23
CA LYS A 199 -21.76 -6.72 7.39
C LYS A 199 -22.62 -6.78 8.64
N THR A 200 -23.88 -6.38 8.56
CA THR A 200 -24.83 -6.40 9.70
C THR A 200 -25.09 -7.81 10.22
N LYS A 201 -25.07 -8.81 9.32
CA LYS A 201 -25.22 -10.22 9.69
C LYS A 201 -23.98 -10.72 10.43
N LEU A 202 -22.79 -10.44 9.87
CA LEU A 202 -21.51 -10.79 10.46
C LEU A 202 -21.32 -10.16 11.84
N LEU A 203 -21.67 -8.89 12.02
CA LEU A 203 -21.63 -8.22 13.33
C LEU A 203 -22.52 -8.91 14.36
N ARG A 204 -23.72 -9.35 13.96
CA ARG A 204 -24.63 -10.11 14.84
C ARG A 204 -24.03 -11.46 15.23
N GLU A 205 -23.46 -12.18 14.27
CA GLU A 205 -22.80 -13.48 14.51
C GLU A 205 -21.61 -13.33 15.47
N LEU A 206 -20.71 -12.37 15.23
CA LEU A 206 -19.55 -12.10 16.07
C LEU A 206 -19.95 -11.70 17.50
N ASN A 207 -20.98 -10.85 17.66
CA ASN A 207 -21.49 -10.47 18.98
C ASN A 207 -22.07 -11.65 19.75
N ALA A 208 -22.79 -12.55 19.07
CA ALA A 208 -23.31 -13.77 19.68
C ALA A 208 -22.16 -14.70 20.13
N GLU A 209 -21.13 -14.90 19.28
CA GLU A 209 -19.95 -15.68 19.64
C GLU A 209 -19.18 -15.07 20.81
N MET A 210 -19.00 -13.75 20.83
CA MET A 210 -18.32 -13.03 21.92
C MET A 210 -19.07 -13.20 23.24
N THR A 211 -20.40 -13.09 23.20
CA THR A 211 -21.27 -13.25 24.37
C THR A 211 -21.24 -14.69 24.89
N ALA A 212 -21.20 -15.67 23.99
CA ALA A 212 -21.07 -17.08 24.35
C ALA A 212 -19.72 -17.36 25.02
N ALA A 213 -18.60 -16.92 24.42
CA ALA A 213 -17.26 -17.07 25.00
C ALA A 213 -17.17 -16.42 26.39
N SER A 214 -17.77 -15.24 26.58
CA SER A 214 -17.82 -14.59 27.89
C SER A 214 -18.64 -15.37 28.92
N LYS A 215 -19.72 -16.06 28.52
CA LYS A 215 -20.52 -16.92 29.41
C LYS A 215 -19.79 -18.20 29.78
N GLU A 216 -18.97 -18.72 28.87
CA GLU A 216 -18.09 -19.88 29.08
C GLU A 216 -16.81 -19.53 29.85
N LEU A 217 -16.65 -18.27 30.28
CA LEU A 217 -15.46 -17.74 30.97
C LEU A 217 -14.18 -17.76 30.12
N ASP A 218 -14.30 -17.86 28.79
CA ASP A 218 -13.21 -17.73 27.83
C ASP A 218 -13.01 -16.23 27.47
N PHE A 219 -12.41 -15.50 28.41
CA PHE A 219 -12.22 -14.05 28.28
C PHE A 219 -11.22 -13.65 27.21
N GLU A 220 -10.23 -14.51 26.90
CA GLU A 220 -9.25 -14.24 25.84
C GLU A 220 -9.94 -14.24 24.47
N ARG A 221 -10.73 -15.27 24.17
CA ARG A 221 -11.51 -15.34 22.93
C ARG A 221 -12.53 -14.22 22.85
N ALA A 222 -13.23 -13.93 23.95
CA ALA A 222 -14.18 -12.82 24.00
C ALA A 222 -13.50 -11.47 23.70
N ALA A 223 -12.29 -11.23 24.23
CA ALA A 223 -11.54 -10.01 23.96
C ALA A 223 -11.13 -9.89 22.48
N VAL A 224 -10.66 -10.97 21.86
CA VAL A 224 -10.34 -11.00 20.42
C VAL A 224 -11.56 -10.67 19.57
N LEU A 225 -12.70 -11.33 19.81
CA LEU A 225 -13.94 -11.08 19.08
C LEU A 225 -14.45 -9.65 19.27
N ARG A 226 -14.39 -9.12 20.50
CA ARG A 226 -14.74 -7.73 20.80
C ARG A 226 -13.90 -6.75 19.99
N ASP A 227 -12.60 -6.98 19.89
CA ASP A 227 -11.70 -6.08 19.18
C ASP A 227 -11.91 -6.18 17.67
N GLU A 228 -12.19 -7.37 17.12
CA GLU A 228 -12.64 -7.56 15.73
C GLU A 228 -13.94 -6.80 15.42
N ILE A 229 -14.95 -6.90 16.28
CA ILE A 229 -16.23 -6.16 16.17
C ILE A 229 -15.95 -4.66 16.11
N LYS A 230 -15.15 -4.13 17.04
CA LYS A 230 -14.78 -2.71 17.04
C LYS A 230 -14.05 -2.29 15.76
N MET A 231 -13.17 -3.12 15.21
CA MET A 231 -12.50 -2.80 13.95
C MET A 231 -13.47 -2.80 12.76
N LEU A 232 -14.45 -3.71 12.76
CA LEU A 232 -15.47 -3.84 11.72
C LEU A 232 -16.50 -2.69 11.78
N GLU A 233 -16.85 -2.23 12.98
CA GLU A 233 -17.70 -1.05 13.19
C GLU A 233 -17.00 0.23 12.73
N ARG A 234 -15.74 0.42 13.13
CA ARG A 234 -14.92 1.61 12.80
C ARG A 234 -14.35 1.62 11.38
N LEU A 235 -14.84 0.76 10.48
CA LEU A 235 -14.48 0.79 9.06
C LEU A 235 -14.85 2.12 8.41
N SER A 236 -15.90 2.78 8.89
CA SER A 236 -16.36 4.12 8.49
C SER A 236 -15.39 5.23 8.91
N GLU A 237 -14.73 5.07 10.06
CA GLU A 237 -13.84 6.06 10.67
C GLU A 237 -12.38 5.95 10.19
N ARG A 238 -12.00 4.81 9.61
CA ARG A 238 -10.67 4.60 9.03
C ARG A 238 -10.61 5.30 7.67
N GLY A 239 -10.20 6.57 7.73
CA GLY A 239 -10.18 7.53 6.64
C GLY A 239 -9.61 7.05 5.30
N GLU A 240 -10.13 7.69 4.26
CA GLU A 240 -9.63 7.83 2.90
C GLU A 240 -8.90 6.62 2.29
N LEU A 241 -9.57 5.91 1.37
CA LEU A 241 -8.90 5.05 0.38
C LEU A 241 -7.90 5.83 -0.49
N ASP A 242 -7.95 7.17 -0.40
CA ASP A 242 -7.21 8.13 -1.21
C ASP A 242 -6.47 9.17 -0.32
N THR A 243 -5.74 8.75 0.70
CA THR A 243 -4.60 9.49 1.27
C THR A 243 -3.85 8.57 2.23
N HIS A 244 -3.31 7.52 1.65
CA HIS A 244 -2.10 6.79 2.02
C HIS A 244 -2.19 5.55 1.15
N ALA A 245 -2.01 5.75 -0.16
CA ALA A 245 -1.24 4.76 -0.89
C ALA A 245 0.02 4.59 -0.04
N GLN A 246 0.06 3.51 0.75
CA GLN A 246 1.36 2.98 1.13
C GLN A 246 2.14 2.97 -0.18
N PRO A 247 3.30 3.63 -0.24
CA PRO A 247 4.06 3.66 -1.47
C PRO A 247 4.11 2.24 -1.99
N GLU A 248 3.70 2.13 -3.24
CA GLU A 248 3.27 0.93 -3.90
C GLU A 248 4.03 -0.28 -3.34
N VAL A 249 3.38 -1.12 -2.53
CA VAL A 249 3.85 -2.50 -2.41
C VAL A 249 3.46 -3.14 -3.74
N PHE A 250 4.19 -2.78 -4.79
CA PHE A 250 4.40 -3.66 -5.91
C PHE A 250 4.76 -5.00 -5.32
N TYR A 251 4.34 -6.09 -5.97
CA TYR A 251 4.90 -7.39 -5.68
C TYR A 251 6.42 -7.32 -5.94
N ILE A 252 7.14 -7.01 -4.88
CA ILE A 252 8.59 -7.05 -4.80
C ILE A 252 8.83 -8.44 -4.29
N ASP A 253 9.22 -9.33 -5.18
CA ASP A 253 9.90 -10.56 -4.80
C ASP A 253 11.30 -10.12 -4.37
N PRO A 254 11.60 -10.02 -3.05
CA PRO A 254 12.86 -9.42 -2.59
C PRO A 254 14.04 -10.23 -3.10
N LYS A 255 13.88 -11.56 -3.21
CA LYS A 255 14.92 -12.45 -3.74
C LYS A 255 15.22 -12.15 -5.21
N LYS A 256 14.19 -11.98 -6.06
CA LYS A 256 14.39 -11.56 -7.45
C LYS A 256 14.91 -10.14 -7.57
N GLY A 257 14.48 -9.23 -6.69
CA GLY A 257 14.97 -7.85 -6.60
C GLY A 257 16.47 -7.81 -6.34
N LEU A 258 16.94 -8.50 -5.29
CA LEU A 258 18.35 -8.56 -4.91
C LEU A 258 19.19 -9.28 -5.98
N THR A 259 18.68 -10.39 -6.54
CA THR A 259 19.36 -11.09 -7.65
C THR A 259 19.48 -10.19 -8.89
N GLY A 260 18.43 -9.41 -9.17
CA GLY A 260 18.44 -8.40 -10.22
C GLY A 260 19.45 -7.30 -9.95
N LEU A 261 19.50 -6.77 -8.73
CA LEU A 261 20.47 -5.75 -8.32
C LEU A 261 21.91 -6.24 -8.44
N LYS A 262 22.20 -7.48 -8.03
CA LYS A 262 23.51 -8.11 -8.24
C LYS A 262 23.95 -8.02 -9.70
N LYS A 263 23.08 -8.41 -10.63
CA LYS A 263 23.38 -8.40 -12.07
C LYS A 263 23.50 -6.98 -12.64
N VAL A 264 22.56 -6.12 -12.28
CA VAL A 264 22.42 -4.76 -12.83
C VAL A 264 23.56 -3.84 -12.36
N LEU A 265 23.94 -3.97 -11.09
CA LEU A 265 25.01 -3.17 -10.48
C LEU A 265 26.38 -3.86 -10.53
N ASN A 266 26.46 -5.05 -11.14
CA ASN A 266 27.67 -5.87 -11.26
C ASN A 266 28.37 -6.14 -9.91
N LEU A 267 27.59 -6.54 -8.91
CA LEU A 267 28.07 -6.85 -7.57
C LEU A 267 28.68 -8.26 -7.52
N SER A 268 29.77 -8.42 -6.76
CA SER A 268 30.40 -9.73 -6.52
C SER A 268 29.44 -10.69 -5.83
N GLU A 269 28.71 -10.21 -4.83
CA GLU A 269 27.74 -10.95 -4.03
C GLU A 269 26.33 -10.39 -4.14
N THR A 270 25.35 -11.18 -3.71
CA THR A 270 23.97 -10.71 -3.63
C THR A 270 23.87 -9.72 -2.47
N PRO A 271 23.42 -8.47 -2.68
CA PRO A 271 23.37 -7.49 -1.62
C PRO A 271 22.39 -7.95 -0.54
N ARG A 272 22.71 -7.71 0.72
CA ARG A 272 21.85 -8.01 1.87
C ARG A 272 21.36 -6.74 2.53
N ILE A 273 22.23 -5.77 2.75
CA ILE A 273 21.91 -4.52 3.45
C ILE A 273 21.85 -3.39 2.43
N ILE A 274 20.70 -2.72 2.36
CA ILE A 274 20.49 -1.52 1.54
C ILE A 274 20.08 -0.38 2.47
N GLU A 275 20.79 0.73 2.45
CA GLU A 275 20.39 1.95 3.16
C GLU A 275 19.87 2.99 2.16
N GLY A 276 18.73 3.61 2.47
CA GLY A 276 18.12 4.68 1.69
C GLY A 276 18.19 6.01 2.43
N VAL A 277 18.55 7.10 1.74
CA VAL A 277 18.63 8.45 2.31
C VAL A 277 17.76 9.41 1.52
N ASP A 278 16.91 10.15 2.23
CA ASP A 278 16.06 11.23 1.71
C ASP A 278 16.30 12.52 2.51
N ILE A 279 16.28 13.68 1.83
CA ILE A 279 16.40 15.01 2.45
C ILE A 279 15.04 15.69 2.43
N ALA A 280 14.59 16.15 3.59
CA ALA A 280 13.29 16.78 3.74
C ALA A 280 13.40 18.16 4.40
N HIS A 281 12.75 19.14 3.76
CA HIS A 281 12.70 20.54 4.21
C HIS A 281 11.50 20.77 5.10
N LEU A 282 11.74 21.11 6.38
CA LEU A 282 10.66 21.52 7.28
C LEU A 282 10.28 22.97 6.99
N GLY A 283 9.05 23.37 7.31
CA GLY A 283 8.65 24.78 7.20
C GLY A 283 9.51 25.65 8.13
N GLY A 284 10.37 26.50 7.57
CA GLY A 284 11.42 27.25 8.28
C GLY A 284 12.81 27.03 7.64
N ASN A 285 13.88 27.33 8.38
CA ASN A 285 15.28 27.07 8.00
C ASN A 285 15.80 25.70 8.49
N GLU A 286 14.91 24.78 8.90
CA GLU A 286 15.32 23.48 9.44
C GLU A 286 15.27 22.38 8.37
N THR A 287 16.39 21.70 8.14
CA THR A 287 16.50 20.56 7.23
C THR A 287 16.69 19.27 8.02
N VAL A 288 16.01 18.20 7.63
CA VAL A 288 16.15 16.87 8.26
C VAL A 288 16.36 15.83 7.19
N ALA A 289 17.33 14.95 7.43
CA ALA A 289 17.52 13.76 6.61
C ALA A 289 16.93 12.53 7.29
N SER A 290 16.35 11.67 6.45
CA SER A 290 15.78 10.38 6.84
C SER A 290 16.63 9.27 6.25
N LEU A 291 17.06 8.35 7.10
CA LEU A 291 17.79 7.15 6.70
C LEU A 291 16.94 5.92 7.05
N VAL A 292 16.69 5.07 6.07
CA VAL A 292 16.01 3.79 6.23
C VAL A 292 16.97 2.66 5.92
N GLN A 293 16.76 1.50 6.53
CA GLN A 293 17.59 0.33 6.32
C GLN A 293 16.72 -0.84 5.87
N PHE A 294 17.21 -1.59 4.90
CA PHE A 294 16.61 -2.80 4.39
C PHE A 294 17.59 -3.95 4.58
N ILE A 295 17.09 -5.10 5.02
CA ILE A 295 17.86 -6.34 5.16
C ILE A 295 17.13 -7.42 4.35
N ASP A 296 17.86 -8.08 3.46
CA ASP A 296 17.35 -9.10 2.54
C ASP A 296 16.13 -8.59 1.73
N GLY A 297 16.20 -7.31 1.33
CA GLY A 297 15.19 -6.64 0.49
C GLY A 297 13.88 -6.30 1.23
N LEU A 298 13.88 -6.38 2.56
CA LEU A 298 12.75 -6.02 3.42
C LEU A 298 13.12 -4.87 4.36
N PRO A 299 12.17 -3.96 4.69
CA PRO A 299 12.47 -2.85 5.58
C PRO A 299 12.78 -3.31 7.01
N PHE A 300 13.88 -2.83 7.57
CA PHE A 300 14.32 -3.07 8.94
C PHE A 300 14.19 -1.78 9.77
N LYS A 301 12.98 -1.55 10.28
CA LYS A 301 12.61 -0.34 11.05
C LYS A 301 13.54 0.00 12.23
N PRO A 302 14.07 -0.97 13.01
CA PRO A 302 15.02 -0.66 14.08
C PRO A 302 16.33 0.00 13.58
N GLY A 303 16.67 -0.16 12.30
CA GLY A 303 17.82 0.49 11.66
C GLY A 303 17.55 1.93 11.21
N TYR A 304 16.33 2.44 11.30
CA TYR A 304 15.99 3.76 10.76
C TYR A 304 16.56 4.87 11.63
N ARG A 305 17.06 5.94 11.01
CA ARG A 305 17.66 7.07 11.72
C ARG A 305 17.17 8.39 11.11
N ARG A 306 17.15 9.43 11.94
CA ARG A 306 16.91 10.80 11.51
C ARG A 306 18.10 11.65 11.90
N TYR A 307 18.48 12.55 11.01
CA TYR A 307 19.56 13.48 11.23
C TYR A 307 19.02 14.89 11.10
N LYS A 308 19.06 15.65 12.20
CA LYS A 308 18.86 17.09 12.15
C LYS A 308 20.14 17.71 11.58
N ILE A 309 20.01 18.44 10.49
CA ILE A 309 21.12 19.12 9.80
C ILE A 309 21.43 20.40 10.57
N GLN A 310 22.70 20.62 10.92
CA GLN A 310 23.12 21.73 11.77
C GLN A 310 23.93 22.78 11.01
N ASP A 311 24.64 22.38 9.95
CA ASP A 311 25.71 23.19 9.34
C ASP A 311 25.30 23.99 8.10
N VAL A 312 24.01 24.06 7.77
CA VAL A 312 23.53 24.68 6.53
C VAL A 312 22.69 25.92 6.81
N LYS A 313 23.19 27.11 6.43
CA LYS A 313 22.38 28.33 6.33
C LYS A 313 21.62 28.32 4.99
N GLY A 314 20.31 28.09 5.03
CA GLY A 314 19.45 28.03 3.85
C GLY A 314 19.18 26.60 3.36
N ILE A 315 18.54 26.47 2.19
CA ILE A 315 18.16 25.19 1.58
C ILE A 315 19.32 24.73 0.68
N ASP A 316 20.17 23.80 1.17
CA ASP A 316 21.24 23.17 0.38
C ASP A 316 21.25 21.64 0.60
N ASP A 317 20.60 20.93 -0.33
CA ASP A 317 20.46 19.47 -0.31
C ASP A 317 21.81 18.76 -0.44
N PHE A 318 22.75 19.34 -1.18
CA PHE A 318 24.06 18.72 -1.41
C PHE A 318 24.87 18.71 -0.12
N ARG A 319 24.91 19.84 0.59
CA ARG A 319 25.55 19.89 1.91
C ARG A 319 24.86 18.99 2.93
N SER A 320 23.54 18.92 2.89
CA SER A 320 22.76 18.09 3.81
C SER A 320 23.08 16.60 3.61
N ILE A 321 23.18 16.13 2.36
CA ILE A 321 23.61 14.77 2.05
C ILE A 321 25.06 14.53 2.48
N TYR A 322 25.96 15.47 2.17
CA TYR A 322 27.36 15.39 2.59
C TYR A 322 27.49 15.22 4.11
N GLU A 323 26.76 16.03 4.90
CA GLU A 323 26.78 15.96 6.37
C GLU A 323 26.27 14.61 6.89
N VAL A 324 25.16 14.11 6.34
CA VAL A 324 24.52 12.87 6.80
C VAL A 324 25.37 11.66 6.48
N VAL A 325 25.88 11.56 5.25
CA VAL A 325 26.79 10.49 4.83
C VAL A 325 28.06 10.57 5.68
N SER A 326 28.62 11.76 5.85
CA SER A 326 29.78 11.97 6.70
C SER A 326 29.59 11.45 8.13
N ARG A 327 28.47 11.79 8.77
CA ARG A 327 28.18 11.40 10.17
C ARG A 327 27.87 9.91 10.29
N ARG A 328 27.14 9.33 9.33
CA ARG A 328 26.76 7.92 9.33
C ARG A 328 27.98 7.02 9.20
N PHE A 329 28.83 7.27 8.20
CA PHE A 329 29.92 6.38 7.85
C PHE A 329 31.16 6.55 8.74
N ARG A 330 31.42 7.76 9.24
CA ARG A 330 32.40 7.94 10.32
C ARG A 330 32.05 7.09 11.53
N ARG A 331 30.79 7.16 11.99
CA ARG A 331 30.33 6.37 13.14
C ARG A 331 30.48 4.86 12.89
N LEU A 332 30.10 4.36 11.71
CA LEU A 332 30.24 2.93 11.38
C LEU A 332 31.71 2.50 11.34
N SER A 333 32.59 3.35 10.80
CA SER A 333 34.03 3.12 10.78
C SER A 333 34.62 3.08 12.20
N ASP A 334 34.24 4.04 13.05
CA ASP A 334 34.72 4.15 14.43
C ASP A 334 34.23 2.99 15.31
N SER A 335 33.01 2.49 15.09
CA SER A 335 32.44 1.36 15.83
C SER A 335 32.85 -0.01 15.30
N GLY A 336 33.48 -0.07 14.11
CA GLY A 336 33.76 -1.33 13.42
C GLY A 336 32.50 -2.06 12.93
N ASP A 337 31.37 -1.36 12.82
CA ASP A 337 30.13 -1.93 12.31
C ASP A 337 30.22 -2.14 10.78
N PRO A 338 29.62 -3.21 10.23
CA PRO A 338 29.64 -3.45 8.79
C PRO A 338 28.88 -2.35 8.03
N PHE A 339 29.43 -1.99 6.88
CA PHE A 339 28.77 -1.05 5.96
C PHE A 339 27.60 -1.72 5.25
N PRO A 340 26.61 -0.94 4.77
CA PRO A 340 25.61 -1.47 3.85
C PRO A 340 26.26 -1.91 2.54
N ASP A 341 25.69 -2.91 1.87
CA ASP A 341 26.14 -3.33 0.54
C ASP A 341 25.83 -2.26 -0.52
N ILE A 342 24.68 -1.60 -0.36
CA ILE A 342 24.21 -0.52 -1.23
C ILE A 342 23.76 0.69 -0.39
N LEU A 343 24.25 1.87 -0.74
CA LEU A 343 23.71 3.15 -0.29
C LEU A 343 22.94 3.81 -1.45
N LEU A 344 21.63 3.95 -1.27
CA LEU A 344 20.72 4.62 -2.21
C LEU A 344 20.42 6.05 -1.75
N ILE A 345 20.73 7.02 -2.60
CA ILE A 345 20.41 8.43 -2.39
C ILE A 345 19.17 8.81 -3.21
N ASP A 346 18.14 9.37 -2.57
CA ASP A 346 17.01 9.97 -3.28
C ASP A 346 17.46 11.31 -3.90
N GLY A 347 17.72 11.31 -5.20
CA GLY A 347 18.29 12.47 -5.88
C GLY A 347 19.00 12.15 -7.19
N GLY A 348 19.46 13.21 -7.85
CA GLY A 348 20.19 13.13 -9.11
C GLY A 348 21.72 13.04 -8.92
N LYS A 349 22.42 13.25 -10.03
CA LYS A 349 23.90 13.18 -10.10
C LYS A 349 24.62 14.14 -9.14
N GLY A 350 24.04 15.31 -8.86
CA GLY A 350 24.61 16.27 -7.91
C GLY A 350 24.63 15.72 -6.48
N GLN A 351 23.52 15.14 -6.04
CA GLN A 351 23.38 14.50 -4.73
C GLN A 351 24.32 13.31 -4.59
N LEU A 352 24.44 12.48 -5.63
CA LEU A 352 25.42 11.39 -5.67
C LEU A 352 26.86 11.91 -5.52
N SER A 353 27.20 13.00 -6.20
CA SER A 353 28.54 13.59 -6.14
C SER A 353 28.88 14.13 -4.75
N ALA A 354 27.89 14.70 -4.05
CA ALA A 354 28.03 15.15 -2.67
C ALA A 354 28.24 13.99 -1.69
N ALA A 355 27.49 12.89 -1.84
CA ALA A 355 27.72 11.67 -1.07
C ALA A 355 29.13 11.11 -1.29
N MET A 356 29.60 11.06 -2.54
CA MET A 356 30.94 10.59 -2.87
C MET A 356 32.05 11.50 -2.33
N ALA A 357 31.80 12.82 -2.22
CA ALA A 357 32.74 13.74 -1.57
C ALA A 357 32.92 13.42 -0.08
N ALA A 358 31.83 13.11 0.63
CA ALA A 358 31.88 12.74 2.05
C ALA A 358 32.77 11.52 2.32
N PHE A 359 32.77 10.53 1.41
CA PHE A 359 33.66 9.37 1.52
C PHE A 359 35.13 9.74 1.27
N ARG A 360 35.40 10.53 0.21
CA ARG A 360 36.77 10.96 -0.12
C ARG A 360 37.41 11.77 0.99
N ASP A 361 36.67 12.74 1.54
CA ASP A 361 37.17 13.67 2.55
C ASP A 361 37.41 12.98 3.92
N GLN A 362 36.85 11.78 4.11
CA GLN A 362 37.08 10.94 5.28
C GLN A 362 38.05 9.79 5.02
N GLU A 363 38.58 9.67 3.79
CA GLU A 363 39.42 8.56 3.36
C GLU A 363 38.76 7.17 3.59
N ILE A 364 37.43 7.13 3.57
CA ILE A 364 36.64 5.91 3.73
C ILE A 364 36.35 5.32 2.35
N THR A 365 36.65 4.03 2.18
CA THR A 365 36.25 3.31 0.96
C THR A 365 34.72 3.16 0.94
N PRO A 366 34.02 3.71 -0.07
CA PRO A 366 32.57 3.68 -0.10
C PRO A 366 32.05 2.26 -0.41
N PRO A 367 30.84 1.90 0.07
CA PRO A 367 30.09 0.77 -0.46
C PRO A 367 29.59 1.09 -1.88
N THR A 368 28.73 0.23 -2.45
CA THR A 368 28.08 0.58 -3.72
C THR A 368 27.12 1.76 -3.50
N VAL A 369 27.49 2.96 -3.93
CA VAL A 369 26.63 4.15 -3.84
C VAL A 369 25.92 4.37 -5.18
N ILE A 370 24.61 4.57 -5.12
CA ILE A 370 23.78 4.91 -6.28
C ILE A 370 22.81 6.03 -5.93
N SER A 371 22.33 6.75 -6.93
CA SER A 371 21.17 7.64 -6.75
C SER A 371 20.05 7.29 -7.72
N LEU A 372 18.81 7.51 -7.30
CA LEU A 372 17.61 7.26 -8.11
C LEU A 372 16.85 8.56 -8.31
N ALA A 373 16.77 9.03 -9.56
CA ALA A 373 16.04 10.26 -9.87
C ALA A 373 14.54 9.98 -10.10
N LYS A 374 13.69 10.76 -9.43
CA LYS A 374 12.23 10.58 -9.38
C LYS A 374 11.47 10.74 -10.70
N ARG A 375 11.96 11.54 -11.65
CA ARG A 375 11.22 11.84 -12.90
C ARG A 375 11.22 10.66 -13.87
N ASP A 376 12.39 10.09 -14.11
CA ASP A 376 12.60 9.08 -15.15
C ASP A 376 13.06 7.72 -14.60
N GLU A 377 13.09 7.57 -13.27
CA GLU A 377 13.52 6.34 -12.58
C GLU A 377 14.94 5.90 -13.00
N GLU A 378 15.79 6.90 -13.21
CA GLU A 378 17.17 6.76 -13.69
C GLU A 378 18.13 6.48 -12.53
N ILE A 379 18.96 5.45 -12.69
CA ILE A 379 19.95 5.06 -11.69
C ILE A 379 21.31 5.66 -12.08
N PHE A 380 21.84 6.55 -11.25
CA PHE A 380 23.17 7.11 -11.43
C PHE A 380 24.20 6.34 -10.63
N ARG A 381 25.37 6.13 -11.23
CA ARG A 381 26.52 5.42 -10.64
C ARG A 381 27.76 6.33 -10.64
N PRO A 382 28.61 6.28 -9.60
CA PRO A 382 29.87 7.03 -9.57
C PRO A 382 30.74 6.68 -10.78
N GLY A 383 31.32 7.70 -11.42
CA GLY A 383 32.22 7.50 -12.58
C GLY A 383 31.53 7.23 -13.92
N ASN A 384 30.21 7.05 -13.97
CA ASN A 384 29.47 6.88 -15.22
C ASN A 384 28.81 8.21 -15.66
N SER A 385 28.97 8.56 -16.93
CA SER A 385 28.32 9.74 -17.53
C SER A 385 26.83 9.53 -17.79
N GLU A 386 26.46 8.32 -18.22
CA GLU A 386 25.08 7.94 -18.58
C GLU A 386 24.35 7.21 -17.45
N PRO A 387 23.07 7.53 -17.20
CA PRO A 387 22.24 6.81 -16.23
C PRO A 387 21.88 5.41 -16.74
N LEU A 388 21.76 4.48 -15.81
CA LEU A 388 21.25 3.14 -16.08
C LEU A 388 19.71 3.17 -16.03
N ARG A 389 19.09 2.87 -17.17
CA ARG A 389 17.64 2.77 -17.31
C ARG A 389 17.21 1.31 -17.27
N LEU A 390 16.30 0.99 -16.36
CA LEU A 390 15.71 -0.34 -16.25
C LEU A 390 14.28 -0.34 -16.78
N SER A 391 13.82 -1.49 -17.25
CA SER A 391 12.39 -1.67 -17.54
C SER A 391 11.56 -1.40 -16.28
N LYS A 392 10.42 -0.72 -16.43
CA LYS A 392 9.45 -0.45 -15.33
C LYS A 392 8.96 -1.73 -14.63
N ASN A 393 9.10 -2.88 -15.29
CA ASN A 393 8.74 -4.19 -14.74
C ASN A 393 9.90 -4.93 -14.06
N ALA A 394 11.12 -4.37 -14.08
CA ALA A 394 12.28 -5.00 -13.47
C ALA A 394 12.17 -5.04 -11.94
N PHE A 395 12.31 -6.23 -11.35
CA PHE A 395 12.29 -6.42 -9.89
C PHE A 395 13.37 -5.60 -9.17
N ALA A 396 14.54 -5.41 -9.80
CA ALA A 396 15.62 -4.59 -9.27
C ALA A 396 15.20 -3.11 -9.13
N LEU A 397 14.54 -2.56 -10.16
CA LEU A 397 14.04 -1.18 -10.12
C LEU A 397 12.98 -1.02 -9.04
N ARG A 398 12.03 -1.95 -8.96
CA ARG A 398 10.96 -1.93 -7.95
C ARG A 398 11.50 -1.99 -6.52
N LEU A 399 12.58 -2.75 -6.29
CA LEU A 399 13.22 -2.79 -4.97
C LEU A 399 13.88 -1.44 -4.63
N LEU A 400 14.56 -0.79 -5.58
CA LEU A 400 15.12 0.55 -5.35
C LEU A 400 14.04 1.61 -5.13
N GLN A 401 12.94 1.54 -5.89
CA GLN A 401 11.77 2.38 -5.68
C GLN A 401 11.20 2.19 -4.28
N TYR A 402 11.11 0.96 -3.79
CA TYR A 402 10.61 0.71 -2.45
C TYR A 402 11.50 1.30 -1.36
N VAL A 403 12.83 1.19 -1.51
CA VAL A 403 13.77 1.82 -0.58
C VAL A 403 13.62 3.33 -0.59
N ARG A 404 13.55 3.94 -1.78
CA ARG A 404 13.34 5.40 -1.95
C ARG A 404 12.03 5.84 -1.31
N ASP A 405 10.94 5.20 -1.69
CA ASP A 405 9.61 5.63 -1.26
C ASP A 405 9.40 5.41 0.25
N GLU A 406 10.03 4.38 0.83
CA GLU A 406 10.07 4.18 2.28
C GLU A 406 10.89 5.27 2.99
N SER A 407 12.00 5.72 2.38
CA SER A 407 12.79 6.87 2.85
C SER A 407 11.93 8.13 2.88
N HIS A 408 11.24 8.39 1.77
CA HIS A 408 10.33 9.52 1.61
C HIS A 408 9.14 9.46 2.59
N ARG A 409 8.53 8.28 2.77
CA ARG A 409 7.44 8.07 3.73
C ARG A 409 7.90 8.33 5.16
N PHE A 410 9.10 7.86 5.52
CA PHE A 410 9.66 8.05 6.85
C PHE A 410 9.97 9.53 7.16
N ALA A 411 10.37 10.29 6.12
CA ALA A 411 10.49 11.74 6.17
C ALA A 411 9.13 12.42 6.37
N GLN A 412 8.15 12.16 5.50
CA GLN A 412 6.81 12.78 5.57
C GLN A 412 6.10 12.55 6.92
N HIS A 413 6.21 11.35 7.50
CA HIS A 413 5.61 11.05 8.79
C HIS A 413 6.11 11.97 9.92
N TYR A 414 7.35 12.45 9.84
CA TYR A 414 7.92 13.39 10.80
C TYR A 414 7.33 14.80 10.66
N HIS A 415 7.07 15.27 9.43
CA HIS A 415 6.42 16.55 9.18
C HIS A 415 5.02 16.64 9.81
N HIS A 416 4.26 15.54 9.74
CA HIS A 416 2.92 15.48 10.34
C HIS A 416 2.96 15.56 11.88
N ILE A 417 3.91 14.87 12.52
CA ILE A 417 4.07 14.89 13.98
C ILE A 417 4.47 16.30 14.48
N LEU A 418 5.38 16.98 13.77
CA LEU A 418 5.85 18.30 14.19
C LEU A 418 4.81 19.42 13.98
N ARG A 419 4.02 19.38 12.88
CA ARG A 419 2.91 20.32 12.66
C ARG A 419 1.84 20.22 13.75
N ASN A 420 1.53 19.00 14.18
CA ASN A 420 0.59 18.81 15.29
C ASN A 420 1.16 19.41 16.58
N LYS A 421 2.46 19.26 16.85
CA LYS A 421 3.10 19.81 18.05
C LYS A 421 3.15 21.35 18.07
N SER A 422 3.46 22.00 16.94
CA SER A 422 3.49 23.47 16.85
C SER A 422 2.11 24.14 16.97
N THR A 423 1.02 23.38 16.83
CA THR A 423 -0.35 23.89 16.94
C THR A 423 -0.85 23.87 18.40
N PHE A 424 -0.19 23.13 19.29
CA PHE A 424 -0.48 23.08 20.73
C PHE A 424 0.35 24.06 21.58
N GLU A 425 1.33 24.75 20.99
CA GLU A 425 2.19 25.74 21.67
C GLU A 425 1.94 27.20 21.18
N ARG A 426 0.75 27.49 20.63
CA ARG A 426 0.31 28.85 20.32
C ARG A 426 -0.92 29.27 21.12
#